data_AF-A0A6A6Y332-F1
#
_entry.id   AF-A0A6A6Y332-F1
#
_cell.length_a   1.000
_cell.length_b   1.000
_cell.length_c   1.000
_cell.angle_alpha   90.00
_cell.angle_beta   90.00
_cell.angle_gamma   90.00
#
_symmetry.space_group_name_H-M   'P 1'
#
loop_
_entity.id
_entity.type
_entity.pdbx_description
1 polymer ?
#
loop_
_entity_poly.entity_id
_entity_poly.type
_entity_poly.pdbx_seq_one_letter_code
_entity_poly.pdbx_strand_id
1 'polypeptide(L)'
;MSSHWIKGPVCGIENCRSRHYEEEADGYQYCQNGHRRGNVLATEREEDDFNPHAKWQSAKSDVEDAEKQYQYYTGRDAFTLYLQCYQVILRHQIWFLVHKKGLPAELESVIFDLWALKVMNLKDRVADDREESLSQMFSSGSEEEIEDSDDNRSKYMGSGRKARDTPKLIDTLALCYLGALTLRIPITTGDIYEWTTNGDMVYARAKDYLPLAMKERLPPIYKPNVLEPPGILRQQRLHGAIMDLALSYEHHHGIVFPSLNHPVLLFRYMKELALPMEIYGAVAKLAKLLMYTFTYPTKAAVKRLRVTDIPDAQLVSLIVVCVKLFYPFDRIQRYPSTDGEPAGANMDWEVWEESTSTLKKLMEVPGQLNIREMMELQEKDIFSLSGDQMDQYLDWYQKTWVDETIREKDKDSNFRKELFNQFPIGPPVYRLEDFRAPDMDAAYVQAAQTKRVEDVHSKMSGNRVVAEKNAINDIKRPGSQYKHYRRESELPDSARAFYKEAAKTSGLSVKMLVNAVFFTERRVQRWGESQRRWERKQTEGDNAGRGNYQRQLTSV
;
A
#
# COMPACT_ATOMS: atom_id res chain seq x y z
N MET A 1 -51.29 -61.50 -13.65
CA MET A 1 -51.58 -60.47 -12.62
C MET A 1 -50.24 -59.95 -12.15
N SER A 2 -49.81 -58.80 -12.68
CA SER A 2 -48.55 -58.16 -12.33
C SER A 2 -48.78 -57.24 -11.13
N SER A 3 -48.28 -57.64 -9.97
CA SER A 3 -48.31 -56.87 -8.73
C SER A 3 -47.58 -55.55 -8.90
N HIS A 4 -48.27 -54.42 -8.74
CA HIS A 4 -47.72 -53.08 -8.97
C HIS A 4 -47.06 -52.56 -7.68
N TRP A 5 -45.75 -52.78 -7.56
CA TRP A 5 -44.98 -52.32 -6.39
C TRP A 5 -44.71 -50.81 -6.44
N ILE A 6 -45.11 -50.10 -5.39
CA ILE A 6 -44.88 -48.66 -5.20
C ILE A 6 -43.69 -48.47 -4.23
N LYS A 7 -42.76 -47.58 -4.57
CA LYS A 7 -41.59 -47.29 -3.73
C LYS A 7 -41.94 -46.25 -2.66
N GLY A 8 -41.76 -46.61 -1.39
CA GLY A 8 -42.07 -45.79 -0.22
C GLY A 8 -40.90 -45.69 0.80
N PRO A 9 -41.15 -45.11 1.99
CA PRO A 9 -40.18 -45.10 3.08
C PRO A 9 -39.87 -46.51 3.60
N VAL A 10 -38.86 -46.65 4.47
CA VAL A 10 -38.49 -47.98 5.01
C VAL A 10 -39.57 -48.50 5.96
N CYS A 11 -39.96 -49.77 5.82
CA CYS A 11 -41.01 -50.41 6.63
C CYS A 11 -40.76 -50.34 8.13
N GLY A 12 -39.55 -50.63 8.61
CA GLY A 12 -39.14 -50.41 10.01
C GLY A 12 -39.78 -51.34 11.06
N ILE A 13 -40.86 -52.05 10.72
CA ILE A 13 -41.50 -53.07 11.57
C ILE A 13 -40.60 -54.31 11.59
N GLU A 14 -40.27 -54.80 12.80
CA GLU A 14 -39.35 -55.93 13.03
C GLU A 14 -38.00 -55.82 12.28
N ASN A 15 -37.44 -54.61 12.22
CA ASN A 15 -36.17 -54.34 11.53
C ASN A 15 -36.20 -54.64 10.01
N CYS A 16 -37.40 -54.64 9.40
CA CYS A 16 -37.58 -54.84 7.98
C CYS A 16 -37.11 -53.62 7.16
N ARG A 17 -36.18 -53.85 6.23
CA ARG A 17 -35.56 -52.82 5.38
C ARG A 17 -36.25 -52.64 4.02
N SER A 18 -37.40 -53.27 3.79
CA SER A 18 -38.13 -53.14 2.54
C SER A 18 -38.64 -51.71 2.33
N ARG A 19 -38.60 -51.27 1.07
CA ARG A 19 -39.05 -49.93 0.61
C ARG A 19 -40.11 -50.02 -0.47
N HIS A 20 -40.62 -51.20 -0.74
CA HIS A 20 -41.60 -51.47 -1.78
C HIS A 20 -42.86 -52.00 -1.14
N TYR A 21 -43.98 -51.42 -1.54
CA TYR A 21 -45.30 -51.72 -1.01
C TYR A 21 -46.26 -52.09 -2.14
N GLU A 22 -47.17 -52.99 -1.84
CA GLU A 22 -48.28 -53.38 -2.69
C GLU A 22 -49.59 -53.06 -1.97
N GLU A 23 -50.56 -52.55 -2.71
CA GLU A 23 -51.93 -52.35 -2.24
C GLU A 23 -52.74 -53.58 -2.60
N GLU A 24 -53.22 -54.28 -1.59
CA GLU A 24 -54.15 -55.41 -1.79
C GLU A 24 -55.61 -54.90 -1.78
N ALA A 25 -56.54 -55.75 -2.24
CA ALA A 25 -57.95 -55.41 -2.39
C ALA A 25 -58.64 -54.93 -1.09
N ASP A 26 -58.03 -55.19 0.06
CA ASP A 26 -58.49 -54.77 1.38
C ASP A 26 -58.17 -53.28 1.69
N GLY A 27 -57.59 -52.54 0.74
CA GLY A 27 -57.30 -51.10 0.86
C GLY A 27 -56.11 -50.76 1.75
N TYR A 28 -55.33 -51.76 2.19
CA TYR A 28 -54.13 -51.60 3.00
C TYR A 28 -52.86 -51.83 2.18
N GLN A 29 -51.81 -51.08 2.52
CA GLN A 29 -50.47 -51.24 1.96
C GLN A 29 -49.64 -52.26 2.76
N TYR A 30 -49.11 -53.25 2.06
CA TYR A 30 -48.22 -54.27 2.59
C TYR A 30 -46.83 -54.12 2.01
N CYS A 31 -45.78 -54.25 2.83
CA CYS A 31 -44.42 -54.24 2.32
C CYS A 31 -44.08 -55.58 1.63
N GLN A 32 -42.98 -55.65 0.87
CA GLN A 32 -42.51 -56.90 0.23
C GLN A 32 -42.39 -58.11 1.17
N ASN A 33 -42.24 -57.90 2.47
CA ASN A 33 -42.12 -58.95 3.47
C ASN A 33 -43.45 -59.21 4.22
N GLY A 34 -44.58 -58.67 3.75
CA GLY A 34 -45.90 -58.93 4.30
C GLY A 34 -46.31 -58.09 5.51
N HIS A 35 -45.54 -57.05 5.87
CA HIS A 35 -45.90 -56.18 7.00
C HIS A 35 -46.89 -55.10 6.58
N ARG A 36 -48.02 -55.02 7.29
CA ARG A 36 -49.05 -54.00 7.10
C ARG A 36 -48.58 -52.64 7.60
N ARG A 37 -48.71 -51.60 6.78
CA ARG A 37 -48.43 -50.23 7.16
C ARG A 37 -49.66 -49.63 7.88
N GLY A 38 -49.50 -49.23 9.15
CA GLY A 38 -50.60 -48.71 9.98
C GLY A 38 -51.11 -47.33 9.54
N ASN A 39 -52.43 -47.18 9.52
CA ASN A 39 -53.24 -45.95 9.34
C ASN A 39 -52.99 -45.10 8.08
N VAL A 40 -53.19 -45.69 6.90
CA VAL A 40 -53.58 -44.90 5.73
C VAL A 40 -54.87 -45.52 5.18
N LEU A 41 -56.00 -44.87 5.43
CA LEU A 41 -57.23 -45.09 4.67
C LEU A 41 -56.95 -44.58 3.25
N ALA A 42 -57.00 -45.48 2.26
CA ALA A 42 -57.07 -45.07 0.87
C ALA A 42 -58.28 -44.16 0.73
N THR A 43 -58.05 -42.89 0.37
CA THR A 43 -59.13 -41.96 0.06
C THR A 43 -59.72 -42.41 -1.27
N GLU A 44 -60.97 -42.87 -1.24
CA GLU A 44 -61.76 -43.09 -2.45
C GLU A 44 -61.79 -41.79 -3.24
N ARG A 45 -61.28 -41.82 -4.48
CA ARG A 45 -61.48 -40.73 -5.42
C ARG A 45 -62.91 -40.85 -5.93
N GLU A 46 -63.77 -39.93 -5.53
CA GLU A 46 -65.08 -39.73 -6.14
C GLU A 46 -64.87 -39.47 -7.65
N GLU A 47 -65.28 -40.44 -8.47
CA GLU A 47 -65.39 -40.34 -9.91
C GLU A 47 -66.72 -39.64 -10.24
N ASP A 48 -66.74 -38.32 -10.34
CA ASP A 48 -67.70 -37.61 -11.21
C ASP A 48 -67.25 -36.16 -11.45
N ASP A 49 -67.30 -35.75 -12.72
CA ASP A 49 -67.03 -34.41 -13.27
C ASP A 49 -65.58 -33.86 -13.29
N PHE A 50 -64.66 -34.58 -13.95
CA PHE A 50 -63.37 -33.99 -14.38
C PHE A 50 -63.23 -33.87 -15.91
N ASN A 51 -63.32 -32.63 -16.38
CA ASN A 51 -63.17 -32.22 -17.78
C ASN A 51 -61.71 -32.52 -18.28
N PRO A 52 -61.49 -33.37 -19.31
CA PRO A 52 -60.15 -33.87 -19.67
C PRO A 52 -59.25 -32.86 -20.41
N HIS A 53 -59.65 -31.58 -20.49
CA HIS A 53 -58.86 -30.52 -21.13
C HIS A 53 -58.27 -29.47 -20.18
N ALA A 54 -58.45 -29.62 -18.86
CA ALA A 54 -57.67 -28.83 -17.91
C ALA A 54 -56.25 -29.44 -17.82
N LYS A 55 -55.32 -28.92 -18.63
CA LYS A 55 -53.89 -29.13 -18.38
C LYS A 55 -53.60 -28.65 -16.96
N TRP A 56 -53.28 -29.58 -16.06
CA TRP A 56 -52.61 -29.27 -14.82
C TRP A 56 -51.23 -28.75 -15.17
N GLN A 57 -51.14 -27.45 -15.43
CA GLN A 57 -49.90 -26.73 -15.21
C GLN A 57 -49.66 -26.83 -13.71
N SER A 58 -48.83 -27.80 -13.31
CA SER A 58 -47.92 -27.50 -12.21
C SER A 58 -47.36 -26.13 -12.57
N ALA A 59 -47.72 -25.13 -11.78
CA ALA A 59 -46.96 -23.91 -11.72
C ALA A 59 -45.56 -24.34 -11.28
N LYS A 60 -44.76 -24.81 -12.24
CA LYS A 60 -43.35 -24.51 -12.25
C LYS A 60 -43.30 -23.03 -11.97
N SER A 61 -42.54 -22.69 -10.96
CA SER A 61 -42.33 -21.36 -10.46
C SER A 61 -41.70 -20.48 -11.53
N ASP A 62 -42.45 -20.13 -12.57
CA ASP A 62 -42.12 -19.03 -13.48
C ASP A 62 -42.12 -17.69 -12.71
N VAL A 63 -42.59 -17.69 -11.46
CA VAL A 63 -42.44 -16.60 -10.49
C VAL A 63 -41.05 -16.59 -9.83
N GLU A 64 -40.38 -17.74 -9.65
CA GLU A 64 -39.02 -17.77 -9.05
C GLU A 64 -37.92 -17.36 -10.04
N ASP A 65 -38.14 -17.55 -11.34
CA ASP A 65 -37.20 -17.10 -12.37
C ASP A 65 -37.43 -15.64 -12.80
N ALA A 66 -38.63 -15.09 -12.58
CA ALA A 66 -38.91 -13.66 -12.78
C ALA A 66 -38.46 -12.78 -11.60
N GLU A 67 -38.42 -13.33 -10.37
CA GLU A 67 -37.98 -12.61 -9.17
C GLU A 67 -36.47 -12.71 -8.90
N LYS A 68 -35.73 -13.58 -9.58
CA LYS A 68 -34.26 -13.51 -9.62
C LYS A 68 -33.80 -12.53 -10.70
N GLN A 69 -34.32 -11.30 -10.69
CA GLN A 69 -33.52 -10.19 -11.20
C GLN A 69 -32.29 -10.10 -10.30
N TYR A 70 -31.17 -10.66 -10.75
CA TYR A 70 -29.89 -10.43 -10.09
C TYR A 70 -29.75 -8.92 -9.92
N GLN A 71 -29.80 -8.45 -8.67
CA GLN A 71 -29.64 -7.03 -8.36
C GLN A 71 -28.26 -6.51 -8.80
N TYR A 72 -27.32 -7.43 -9.07
CA TYR A 72 -25.98 -7.20 -9.56
C TYR A 72 -25.77 -7.74 -10.99
N TYR A 73 -24.91 -7.06 -11.76
CA TYR A 73 -24.48 -7.55 -13.08
C TYR A 73 -23.61 -8.80 -12.98
N THR A 74 -23.54 -9.62 -14.01
CA THR A 74 -22.66 -10.80 -14.06
C THR A 74 -21.74 -10.77 -15.28
N GLY A 75 -20.70 -11.60 -15.29
CA GLY A 75 -19.77 -11.74 -16.43
C GLY A 75 -19.14 -10.41 -16.90
N ARG A 76 -19.20 -10.15 -18.21
CA ARG A 76 -18.62 -8.97 -18.85
C ARG A 76 -19.17 -7.64 -18.33
N ASP A 77 -20.47 -7.58 -18.01
CA ASP A 77 -21.16 -6.35 -17.65
C ASP A 77 -20.76 -5.95 -16.22
N ALA A 78 -20.50 -6.95 -15.37
CA ALA A 78 -19.93 -6.76 -14.05
C ALA A 78 -18.51 -6.20 -14.10
N PHE A 79 -17.64 -6.77 -14.94
CA PHE A 79 -16.26 -6.31 -15.08
C PHE A 79 -16.21 -4.91 -15.68
N THR A 80 -17.09 -4.61 -16.64
CA THR A 80 -17.22 -3.26 -17.20
C THR A 80 -17.68 -2.25 -16.16
N LEU A 81 -18.70 -2.58 -15.36
CA LEU A 81 -19.14 -1.73 -14.24
C LEU A 81 -18.02 -1.54 -13.22
N TYR A 82 -17.25 -2.58 -12.93
CA TYR A 82 -16.09 -2.49 -12.04
C TYR A 82 -15.06 -1.47 -12.55
N LEU A 83 -14.70 -1.51 -13.84
CA LEU A 83 -13.80 -0.52 -14.45
C LEU A 83 -14.38 0.91 -14.42
N GLN A 84 -15.69 1.06 -14.58
CA GLN A 84 -16.35 2.36 -14.44
C GLN A 84 -16.29 2.88 -13.00
N CYS A 85 -16.52 2.03 -11.99
CA CYS A 85 -16.34 2.39 -10.58
C CYS A 85 -14.89 2.83 -10.31
N TYR A 86 -13.93 2.07 -10.84
CA TYR A 86 -12.50 2.40 -10.75
C TYR A 86 -12.20 3.79 -11.35
N GLN A 87 -12.74 4.09 -12.54
CA GLN A 87 -12.59 5.40 -13.17
C GLN A 87 -13.16 6.53 -12.32
N VAL A 88 -14.34 6.35 -11.71
CA VAL A 88 -14.94 7.36 -10.84
C VAL A 88 -14.01 7.68 -9.67
N ILE A 89 -13.44 6.65 -9.02
CA ILE A 89 -12.52 6.84 -7.89
C ILE A 89 -11.24 7.54 -8.35
N LEU A 90 -10.65 7.10 -9.46
CA LEU A 90 -9.46 7.72 -10.04
C LEU A 90 -9.70 9.21 -10.37
N ARG A 91 -10.87 9.58 -10.88
CA ARG A 91 -11.23 10.98 -11.15
C ARG A 91 -11.31 11.82 -9.87
N HIS A 92 -11.84 11.28 -8.77
CA HIS A 92 -11.85 11.99 -7.49
C HIS A 92 -10.42 12.23 -6.97
N GLN A 93 -9.54 11.24 -7.12
CA GLN A 93 -8.13 11.37 -6.75
C GLN A 93 -7.40 12.41 -7.61
N ILE A 94 -7.60 12.41 -8.93
CA ILE A 94 -7.02 13.41 -9.84
C ILE A 94 -7.57 14.80 -9.53
N TRP A 95 -8.88 14.92 -9.29
CA TRP A 95 -9.50 16.19 -8.94
C TRP A 95 -8.87 16.77 -7.66
N PHE A 96 -8.66 15.94 -6.63
CA PHE A 96 -7.96 16.34 -5.41
C PHE A 96 -6.53 16.86 -5.72
N LEU A 97 -5.78 16.13 -6.53
CA LEU A 97 -4.41 16.50 -6.91
C LEU A 97 -4.35 17.84 -7.65
N VAL A 98 -5.23 18.06 -8.62
CA VAL A 98 -5.22 19.29 -9.44
C VAL A 98 -5.82 20.47 -8.67
N HIS A 99 -6.99 20.31 -8.06
CA HIS A 99 -7.77 21.43 -7.51
C HIS A 99 -7.39 21.75 -6.06
N LYS A 100 -7.17 20.74 -5.22
CA LYS A 100 -6.83 20.97 -3.80
C LYS A 100 -5.34 21.12 -3.57
N LYS A 101 -4.50 20.33 -4.27
CA LYS A 101 -3.03 20.43 -4.14
C LYS A 101 -2.40 21.38 -5.17
N GLY A 102 -3.18 21.93 -6.11
CA GLY A 102 -2.70 22.94 -7.05
C GLY A 102 -1.70 22.40 -8.08
N LEU A 103 -1.77 21.11 -8.42
CA LEU A 103 -0.91 20.50 -9.42
C LEU A 103 -1.34 20.90 -10.85
N PRO A 104 -0.41 20.88 -11.82
CA PRO A 104 -0.69 21.24 -13.21
C PRO A 104 -1.86 20.44 -13.80
N ALA A 105 -2.72 21.10 -14.58
CA ALA A 105 -3.88 20.47 -15.21
C ALA A 105 -3.48 19.38 -16.22
N GLU A 106 -2.28 19.46 -16.79
CA GLU A 106 -1.69 18.45 -17.66
C GLU A 106 -1.59 17.09 -16.97
N LEU A 107 -1.53 17.05 -15.63
CA LEU A 107 -1.50 15.81 -14.85
C LEU A 107 -2.74 14.95 -15.12
N GLU A 108 -3.91 15.57 -15.28
CA GLU A 108 -5.16 14.86 -15.59
C GLU A 108 -5.03 14.13 -16.94
N SER A 109 -4.56 14.83 -17.97
CA SER A 109 -4.38 14.25 -19.31
C SER A 109 -3.40 13.07 -19.30
N VAL A 110 -2.25 13.22 -18.62
CA VAL A 110 -1.23 12.16 -18.55
C VAL A 110 -1.77 10.92 -17.83
N ILE A 111 -2.48 11.09 -16.71
CA ILE A 111 -3.03 9.94 -15.98
C ILE A 111 -4.14 9.26 -16.80
N PHE A 112 -4.96 10.02 -17.52
CA PHE A 112 -5.97 9.45 -18.42
C PHE A 112 -5.36 8.66 -19.56
N ASP A 113 -4.29 9.15 -20.17
CA ASP A 113 -3.57 8.42 -21.22
C ASP A 113 -2.96 7.12 -20.70
N LEU A 114 -2.31 7.16 -19.53
CA LEU A 114 -1.81 5.96 -18.86
C LEU A 114 -2.94 4.97 -18.59
N TRP A 115 -4.06 5.44 -18.03
CA TRP A 115 -5.22 4.59 -17.78
C TRP A 115 -5.81 4.00 -19.07
N ALA A 116 -5.91 4.77 -20.15
CA ALA A 116 -6.40 4.30 -21.44
C ALA A 116 -5.53 3.16 -21.98
N LEU A 117 -4.20 3.29 -21.89
CA LEU A 117 -3.26 2.23 -22.26
C LEU A 117 -3.41 0.97 -21.40
N LYS A 118 -3.75 1.12 -20.11
CA LYS A 118 -4.06 -0.01 -19.24
C LYS A 118 -5.38 -0.69 -19.62
N VAL A 119 -6.43 0.08 -19.92
CA VAL A 119 -7.72 -0.44 -20.38
C VAL A 119 -7.58 -1.18 -21.72
N MET A 120 -6.75 -0.69 -22.64
CA MET A 120 -6.46 -1.38 -23.90
C MET A 120 -5.89 -2.79 -23.66
N ASN A 121 -5.03 -2.96 -22.65
CA ASN A 121 -4.50 -4.27 -22.29
C ASN A 121 -5.55 -5.22 -21.69
N LEU A 122 -6.68 -4.68 -21.22
CA LEU A 122 -7.81 -5.42 -20.67
C LEU A 122 -8.89 -5.73 -21.71
N LYS A 123 -8.75 -5.27 -22.97
CA LYS A 123 -9.78 -5.44 -24.03
C LYS A 123 -10.20 -6.90 -24.22
N ASP A 124 -9.23 -7.82 -24.28
CA ASP A 124 -9.50 -9.25 -24.44
C ASP A 124 -10.31 -9.82 -23.26
N ARG A 125 -10.14 -9.26 -22.06
CA ARG A 125 -10.90 -9.65 -20.87
C ARG A 125 -12.29 -9.04 -20.81
N VAL A 126 -12.44 -7.77 -21.22
CA VAL A 126 -13.76 -7.13 -21.33
C VAL A 126 -14.62 -7.85 -22.37
N ALA A 127 -13.99 -8.45 -23.39
CA ALA A 127 -14.67 -9.23 -24.43
C ALA A 127 -14.95 -10.70 -24.04
N ASP A 128 -14.42 -11.20 -22.92
CA ASP A 128 -14.62 -12.58 -22.48
C ASP A 128 -15.93 -12.69 -21.67
N ASP A 129 -16.82 -13.58 -22.12
CA ASP A 129 -18.17 -13.77 -21.53
C ASP A 129 -18.19 -14.86 -20.44
N ARG A 130 -17.03 -15.43 -20.11
CA ARG A 130 -16.92 -16.47 -19.08
C ARG A 130 -17.16 -15.88 -17.69
N GLU A 131 -18.00 -16.54 -16.89
CA GLU A 131 -18.18 -16.19 -15.49
C GLU A 131 -16.85 -16.26 -14.74
N GLU A 132 -16.44 -15.15 -14.12
CA GLU A 132 -15.22 -15.09 -13.31
C GLU A 132 -15.35 -16.03 -12.11
N SER A 133 -14.63 -17.15 -12.16
CA SER A 133 -14.47 -18.01 -10.99
C SER A 133 -13.65 -17.29 -9.93
N LEU A 134 -14.14 -17.27 -8.69
CA LEU A 134 -13.43 -16.77 -7.49
C LEU A 134 -11.96 -17.24 -7.45
N SER A 135 -11.69 -18.46 -7.92
CA SER A 135 -10.34 -19.05 -8.00
C SER A 135 -9.33 -18.24 -8.84
N GLN A 136 -9.76 -17.57 -9.91
CA GLN A 136 -8.87 -16.76 -10.76
C GLN A 136 -8.55 -15.39 -10.13
N MET A 137 -9.44 -14.86 -9.28
CA MET A 137 -9.18 -13.61 -8.53
C MET A 137 -8.39 -13.86 -7.24
N PHE A 138 -8.65 -14.96 -6.52
CA PHE A 138 -7.96 -15.32 -5.27
C PHE A 138 -6.58 -15.96 -5.46
N SER A 139 -6.22 -16.41 -6.67
CA SER A 139 -4.82 -16.79 -6.96
C SER A 139 -3.87 -15.57 -6.85
N SER A 140 -4.41 -14.35 -6.83
CA SER A 140 -3.69 -13.11 -6.49
C SER A 140 -3.63 -12.81 -4.97
N GLY A 141 -4.29 -13.61 -4.12
CA GLY A 141 -4.51 -13.35 -2.70
C GLY A 141 -3.73 -14.26 -1.73
N SER A 142 -2.81 -15.11 -2.21
CA SER A 142 -1.82 -15.75 -1.31
C SER A 142 -0.80 -14.68 -0.88
N GLU A 143 -1.25 -13.78 -0.01
CA GLU A 143 -0.47 -12.77 0.66
C GLU A 143 0.20 -13.41 1.88
N GLU A 144 1.26 -14.19 1.66
CA GLU A 144 2.17 -14.53 2.75
C GLU A 144 2.92 -13.25 3.16
N GLU A 145 2.92 -12.98 4.45
CA GLU A 145 3.86 -12.06 5.07
C GLU A 145 5.25 -12.37 4.53
N ILE A 146 5.94 -11.36 4.00
CA ILE A 146 7.30 -11.52 3.48
C ILE A 146 8.22 -11.70 4.69
N GLU A 147 8.19 -12.89 5.27
CA GLU A 147 9.33 -13.45 5.98
C GLU A 147 10.36 -13.89 4.94
N ASP A 148 11.60 -13.60 5.28
CA ASP A 148 12.78 -13.68 4.43
C ASP A 148 13.16 -15.16 4.21
N SER A 149 12.36 -15.89 3.43
CA SER A 149 12.64 -17.26 2.98
C SER A 149 13.13 -17.24 1.53
N ASP A 150 14.28 -17.85 1.30
CA ASP A 150 15.15 -17.69 0.12
C ASP A 150 14.73 -18.54 -1.10
N ASP A 151 13.54 -19.15 -1.11
CA ASP A 151 13.20 -20.23 -2.06
C ASP A 151 12.00 -19.98 -3.01
N ASN A 152 11.83 -18.77 -3.54
CA ASN A 152 10.75 -18.50 -4.52
C ASN A 152 11.23 -17.88 -5.84
N ARG A 153 12.09 -18.63 -6.56
CA ARG A 153 12.81 -18.22 -7.79
C ARG A 153 11.96 -18.01 -9.07
N SER A 154 10.62 -18.01 -9.03
CA SER A 154 9.80 -18.18 -10.26
C SER A 154 8.79 -17.05 -10.63
N LYS A 155 8.45 -16.10 -9.75
CA LYS A 155 7.18 -15.35 -9.93
C LYS A 155 7.16 -14.13 -10.89
N TYR A 156 8.27 -13.69 -11.49
CA TYR A 156 8.29 -12.46 -12.32
C TYR A 156 8.39 -12.67 -13.84
N MET A 157 8.43 -13.92 -14.35
CA MET A 157 8.36 -14.19 -15.80
C MET A 157 6.94 -14.04 -16.40
N GLY A 158 5.92 -13.75 -15.60
CA GLY A 158 4.51 -13.67 -16.03
C GLY A 158 4.00 -12.26 -16.37
N SER A 159 4.86 -11.31 -16.74
CA SER A 159 4.44 -9.89 -16.81
C SER A 159 3.40 -9.58 -17.91
N GLY A 160 3.26 -10.43 -18.93
CA GLY A 160 2.13 -10.39 -19.87
C GLY A 160 0.79 -10.81 -19.26
N ARG A 161 0.80 -11.65 -18.20
CA ARG A 161 -0.40 -11.99 -17.42
C ARG A 161 -0.81 -10.84 -16.49
N LYS A 162 0.16 -10.20 -15.81
CA LYS A 162 -0.10 -9.05 -14.90
C LYS A 162 -0.76 -7.84 -15.56
N ALA A 163 -0.49 -7.58 -16.84
CA ALA A 163 -1.19 -6.50 -17.53
C ALA A 163 -2.67 -6.79 -17.79
N ARG A 164 -2.99 -8.07 -17.97
CA ARG A 164 -4.35 -8.58 -18.11
C ARG A 164 -5.03 -8.80 -16.76
N ASP A 165 -4.31 -8.72 -15.64
CA ASP A 165 -4.91 -8.87 -14.31
C ASP A 165 -5.87 -7.71 -14.00
N THR A 166 -6.90 -8.02 -13.23
CA THR A 166 -7.90 -7.07 -12.73
C THR A 166 -7.18 -5.97 -11.94
N PRO A 167 -7.30 -4.69 -12.33
CA PRO A 167 -6.62 -3.59 -11.65
C PRO A 167 -7.10 -3.51 -10.21
N LYS A 168 -6.23 -3.17 -9.26
CA LYS A 168 -6.56 -3.02 -7.84
C LYS A 168 -6.66 -1.54 -7.48
N LEU A 169 -7.38 -1.21 -6.41
CA LEU A 169 -7.49 0.19 -5.99
C LEU A 169 -6.11 0.83 -5.74
N ILE A 170 -5.12 0.09 -5.21
CA ILE A 170 -3.75 0.62 -5.02
C ILE A 170 -3.09 1.05 -6.33
N ASP A 171 -3.48 0.46 -7.46
CA ASP A 171 -2.97 0.84 -8.77
C ASP A 171 -3.42 2.26 -9.15
N THR A 172 -4.56 2.76 -8.63
CA THR A 172 -4.99 4.15 -8.88
C THR A 172 -3.99 5.16 -8.33
N LEU A 173 -3.52 4.93 -7.10
CA LEU A 173 -2.50 5.75 -6.45
C LEU A 173 -1.16 5.65 -7.18
N ALA A 174 -0.82 4.45 -7.62
CA ALA A 174 0.40 4.22 -8.39
C ALA A 174 0.36 4.91 -9.76
N LEU A 175 -0.80 4.95 -10.44
CA LEU A 175 -0.99 5.72 -11.68
C LEU A 175 -0.85 7.22 -11.42
N CYS A 176 -1.43 7.74 -10.33
CA CYS A 176 -1.27 9.13 -9.93
C CYS A 176 0.21 9.50 -9.70
N TYR A 177 0.96 8.64 -9.00
CA TYR A 177 2.40 8.82 -8.80
C TYR A 177 3.19 8.79 -10.12
N LEU A 178 2.94 7.80 -10.98
CA LEU A 178 3.63 7.67 -12.27
C LEU A 178 3.30 8.81 -13.22
N GLY A 179 2.07 9.34 -13.19
CA GLY A 179 1.69 10.55 -13.92
C GLY A 179 2.47 11.77 -13.44
N ALA A 180 2.56 11.97 -12.12
CA ALA A 180 3.34 13.05 -11.53
C ALA A 180 4.84 12.93 -11.85
N LEU A 181 5.38 11.70 -11.83
CA LEU A 181 6.75 11.40 -12.21
C LEU A 181 7.01 11.74 -13.68
N THR A 182 6.08 11.43 -14.58
CA THR A 182 6.16 11.73 -16.02
C THR A 182 6.30 13.23 -16.27
N LEU A 183 5.56 14.04 -15.49
CA LEU A 183 5.66 15.51 -15.52
C LEU A 183 6.81 16.08 -14.68
N ARG A 184 7.65 15.22 -14.08
CA ARG A 184 8.77 15.58 -13.18
C ARG A 184 8.35 16.45 -11.99
N ILE A 185 7.11 16.30 -11.52
CA ILE A 185 6.59 16.99 -10.34
C ILE A 185 7.29 16.41 -9.08
N PRO A 186 7.79 17.25 -8.14
CA PRO A 186 8.56 16.81 -6.98
C PRO A 186 7.69 16.27 -5.83
N ILE A 187 6.84 15.28 -6.14
CA ILE A 187 6.01 14.54 -5.18
C ILE A 187 6.70 13.22 -4.85
N THR A 188 6.70 12.85 -3.57
CA THR A 188 7.22 11.55 -3.12
C THR A 188 6.07 10.56 -2.92
N THR A 189 6.40 9.27 -2.81
CA THR A 189 5.40 8.29 -2.38
C THR A 189 4.92 8.52 -0.93
N GLY A 190 5.69 9.27 -0.14
CA GLY A 190 5.32 9.67 1.22
C GLY A 190 4.14 10.63 1.24
N ASP A 191 4.08 11.56 0.28
CA ASP A 191 2.97 12.50 0.15
C ASP A 191 1.65 11.77 -0.11
N ILE A 192 1.65 10.85 -1.07
CA ILE A 192 0.46 10.04 -1.41
C ILE A 192 0.04 9.20 -0.21
N TYR A 193 1.01 8.60 0.50
CA TYR A 193 0.74 7.88 1.73
C TYR A 193 0.08 8.78 2.78
N GLU A 194 0.62 9.98 3.01
CA GLU A 194 0.09 10.93 3.99
C GLU A 194 -1.32 11.41 3.62
N TRP A 195 -1.55 11.80 2.36
CA TRP A 195 -2.88 12.24 1.90
C TRP A 195 -3.93 11.15 2.00
N THR A 196 -3.58 9.90 1.72
CA THR A 196 -4.52 8.77 1.83
C THR A 196 -4.77 8.39 3.29
N THR A 197 -3.75 8.44 4.13
CA THR A 197 -3.85 8.12 5.57
C THR A 197 -4.65 9.18 6.33
N ASN A 198 -4.51 10.45 5.96
CA ASN A 198 -5.28 11.55 6.52
C ASN A 198 -6.71 11.64 5.94
N GLY A 199 -7.08 10.77 4.98
CA GLY A 199 -8.41 10.80 4.36
C GLY A 199 -8.67 12.02 3.46
N ASP A 200 -7.62 12.71 3.02
CA ASP A 200 -7.68 13.82 2.06
C ASP A 200 -7.86 13.28 0.64
N MET A 201 -7.06 12.28 0.30
CA MET A 201 -7.10 11.57 -0.98
C MET A 201 -7.87 10.25 -0.81
N VAL A 202 -8.84 10.01 -1.69
CA VAL A 202 -9.72 8.84 -1.62
C VAL A 202 -8.94 7.55 -1.78
N TYR A 203 -8.96 6.69 -0.77
CA TYR A 203 -8.40 5.33 -0.82
C TYR A 203 -9.12 4.42 0.17
N ALA A 204 -9.12 4.80 1.44
CA ALA A 204 -10.03 4.20 2.42
C ALA A 204 -11.48 4.54 2.03
N ARG A 205 -12.38 3.56 2.11
CA ARG A 205 -13.82 3.71 1.81
C ARG A 205 -14.11 4.32 0.44
N ALA A 206 -13.33 3.94 -0.58
CA ALA A 206 -13.54 4.44 -1.93
C ALA A 206 -14.95 4.12 -2.47
N LYS A 207 -15.63 3.10 -1.91
CA LYS A 207 -17.04 2.84 -2.23
C LYS A 207 -17.92 4.06 -1.97
N ASP A 208 -17.69 4.86 -0.93
CA ASP A 208 -18.64 5.89 -0.50
C ASP A 208 -18.85 6.96 -1.58
N TYR A 209 -17.79 7.23 -2.34
CA TYR A 209 -17.75 8.15 -3.47
C TYR A 209 -18.41 7.61 -4.76
N LEU A 210 -18.88 6.36 -4.75
CA LEU A 210 -19.59 5.77 -5.88
C LEU A 210 -21.09 6.08 -5.82
N PRO A 211 -21.73 6.38 -6.97
CA PRO A 211 -23.19 6.49 -7.04
C PRO A 211 -23.90 5.22 -6.58
N LEU A 212 -25.04 5.38 -5.90
CA LEU A 212 -25.84 4.27 -5.36
C LEU A 212 -26.21 3.24 -6.43
N ALA A 213 -26.59 3.71 -7.63
CA ALA A 213 -26.92 2.83 -8.76
C ALA A 213 -25.76 1.91 -9.18
N MET A 214 -24.51 2.34 -9.04
CA MET A 214 -23.33 1.52 -9.32
C MET A 214 -23.04 0.57 -8.16
N LYS A 215 -23.19 1.03 -6.91
CA LYS A 215 -22.99 0.22 -5.70
C LYS A 215 -23.91 -1.01 -5.67
N GLU A 216 -25.19 -0.81 -5.95
CA GLU A 216 -26.17 -1.90 -5.91
C GLU A 216 -25.87 -2.96 -6.97
N ARG A 217 -25.54 -2.51 -8.18
CA ARG A 217 -25.33 -3.37 -9.34
C ARG A 217 -23.96 -4.04 -9.39
N LEU A 218 -23.02 -3.62 -8.54
CA LEU A 218 -21.70 -4.22 -8.48
C LEU A 218 -21.74 -5.56 -7.74
N PRO A 219 -21.18 -6.63 -8.31
CA PRO A 219 -21.11 -7.91 -7.62
C PRO A 219 -20.31 -7.88 -6.31
N PRO A 220 -20.68 -8.75 -5.35
CA PRO A 220 -19.96 -8.87 -4.09
C PRO A 220 -18.49 -9.28 -4.26
N ILE A 221 -18.09 -9.85 -5.40
CA ILE A 221 -16.69 -10.23 -5.68
C ILE A 221 -15.75 -9.01 -5.78
N TYR A 222 -16.24 -7.87 -6.25
CA TYR A 222 -15.44 -6.65 -6.41
C TYR A 222 -15.57 -5.69 -5.22
N LYS A 223 -16.58 -5.86 -4.37
CA LYS A 223 -16.92 -4.93 -3.27
C LYS A 223 -15.86 -4.90 -2.14
N PRO A 224 -15.63 -5.98 -1.36
CA PRO A 224 -14.92 -5.87 -0.08
C PRO A 224 -13.40 -6.07 -0.15
N ASN A 225 -12.82 -6.38 -1.33
CA ASN A 225 -11.38 -6.64 -1.46
C ASN A 225 -10.68 -5.83 -2.57
N VAL A 226 -11.43 -5.34 -3.56
CA VAL A 226 -10.86 -4.64 -4.71
C VAL A 226 -11.08 -3.13 -4.61
N LEU A 227 -12.28 -2.70 -4.21
CA LEU A 227 -12.63 -1.29 -3.98
C LEU A 227 -12.58 -0.88 -2.50
N GLU A 228 -12.49 -1.84 -1.58
CA GLU A 228 -12.34 -1.61 -0.15
C GLU A 228 -11.15 -2.41 0.38
N PRO A 229 -9.91 -1.92 0.26
CA PRO A 229 -8.78 -2.60 0.87
C PRO A 229 -8.98 -2.63 2.40
N PRO A 230 -8.77 -3.80 3.06
CA PRO A 230 -8.88 -3.90 4.51
C PRO A 230 -7.71 -3.17 5.16
N GLY A 231 -7.96 -1.94 5.60
CA GLY A 231 -7.05 -1.14 6.43
C GLY A 231 -6.17 -0.15 5.66
N ILE A 232 -5.20 0.39 6.41
CA ILE A 232 -4.30 1.47 5.97
C ILE A 232 -3.44 1.00 4.79
N LEU A 233 -3.18 1.91 3.86
CA LEU A 233 -2.25 1.69 2.77
C LEU A 233 -0.91 1.21 3.31
N ARG A 234 -0.40 0.05 2.89
CA ARG A 234 0.95 -0.38 3.27
C ARG A 234 1.96 0.19 2.28
N GLN A 235 2.98 0.91 2.76
CA GLN A 235 4.00 1.55 1.90
C GLN A 235 4.67 0.54 0.95
N GLN A 236 5.01 -0.64 1.46
CA GLN A 236 5.64 -1.70 0.66
C GLN A 236 4.74 -2.16 -0.49
N ARG A 237 3.43 -2.22 -0.28
CA ARG A 237 2.47 -2.59 -1.34
C ARG A 237 2.38 -1.50 -2.39
N LEU A 238 2.42 -0.21 -2.00
CA LEU A 238 2.39 0.91 -2.94
C LEU A 238 3.62 0.87 -3.87
N HIS A 239 4.82 0.73 -3.30
CA HIS A 239 6.06 0.61 -4.08
C HIS A 239 6.04 -0.62 -5.01
N GLY A 240 5.47 -1.74 -4.54
CA GLY A 240 5.26 -2.93 -5.36
C GLY A 240 4.32 -2.67 -6.55
N ALA A 241 3.19 -2.00 -6.31
CA ALA A 241 2.22 -1.64 -7.35
C ALA A 241 2.81 -0.67 -8.38
N ILE A 242 3.54 0.36 -7.94
CA ILE A 242 4.23 1.30 -8.83
C ILE A 242 5.23 0.57 -9.72
N MET A 243 6.05 -0.31 -9.15
CA MET A 243 7.02 -1.09 -9.92
C MET A 243 6.34 -2.03 -10.93
N ASP A 244 5.31 -2.76 -10.49
CA ASP A 244 4.58 -3.68 -11.36
C ASP A 244 3.92 -2.95 -12.54
N LEU A 245 3.36 -1.76 -12.29
CA LEU A 245 2.83 -0.89 -13.35
C LEU A 245 3.94 -0.38 -14.27
N ALA A 246 5.05 0.13 -13.71
CA ALA A 246 6.17 0.65 -14.50
C ALA A 246 6.72 -0.41 -15.47
N LEU A 247 6.97 -1.62 -14.96
CA LEU A 247 7.38 -2.77 -15.78
C LEU A 247 6.29 -3.16 -16.79
N SER A 248 5.02 -3.13 -16.40
CA SER A 248 3.92 -3.45 -17.32
C SER A 248 3.87 -2.49 -18.51
N TYR A 249 4.03 -1.19 -18.29
CA TYR A 249 4.05 -0.17 -19.34
C TYR A 249 5.28 -0.28 -20.24
N GLU A 250 6.47 -0.52 -19.67
CA GLU A 250 7.70 -0.72 -20.42
C GLU A 250 7.55 -1.83 -21.48
N HIS A 251 6.90 -2.93 -21.13
CA HIS A 251 6.83 -4.09 -22.01
C HIS A 251 5.69 -4.09 -23.02
N HIS A 252 4.52 -3.61 -22.64
CA HIS A 252 3.38 -3.59 -23.56
C HIS A 252 3.42 -2.38 -24.48
N HIS A 253 3.98 -1.27 -24.00
CA HIS A 253 3.91 0.03 -24.67
C HIS A 253 5.28 0.67 -24.92
N GLY A 254 6.38 0.08 -24.45
CA GLY A 254 7.73 0.65 -24.62
C GLY A 254 7.98 1.91 -23.79
N ILE A 255 7.10 2.22 -22.84
CA ILE A 255 7.16 3.47 -22.06
C ILE A 255 8.20 3.32 -20.95
N VAL A 256 9.22 4.18 -20.99
CA VAL A 256 10.23 4.30 -19.94
C VAL A 256 9.95 5.56 -19.13
N PHE A 257 9.68 5.39 -17.84
CA PHE A 257 9.46 6.51 -16.94
C PHE A 257 10.78 7.28 -16.68
N PRO A 258 10.72 8.61 -16.57
CA PRO A 258 11.91 9.42 -16.35
C PRO A 258 12.50 9.18 -14.95
N SER A 259 13.76 9.57 -14.77
CA SER A 259 14.37 9.57 -13.44
C SER A 259 13.66 10.55 -12.51
N LEU A 260 13.73 10.30 -11.20
CA LEU A 260 13.28 11.26 -10.19
C LEU A 260 13.83 12.66 -10.48
N ASN A 261 13.03 13.68 -10.15
CA ASN A 261 13.48 15.07 -10.07
C ASN A 261 14.34 15.29 -8.81
N HIS A 262 15.42 14.51 -8.72
CA HIS A 262 16.29 14.42 -7.55
C HIS A 262 16.90 15.77 -7.13
N PRO A 263 17.20 16.77 -7.99
CA PRO A 263 17.72 18.05 -7.51
C PRO A 263 16.70 18.81 -6.66
N VAL A 264 15.43 18.82 -7.08
CA VAL A 264 14.34 19.50 -6.37
C VAL A 264 13.91 18.71 -5.14
N LEU A 265 13.78 17.39 -5.29
CA LEU A 265 13.48 16.50 -4.16
C LEU A 265 14.57 16.57 -3.08
N LEU A 266 15.84 16.58 -3.45
CA LEU A 266 16.94 16.69 -2.50
C LEU A 266 16.88 17.99 -1.72
N PHE A 267 16.62 19.12 -2.38
CA PHE A 267 16.42 20.41 -1.71
C PHE A 267 15.21 20.40 -0.78
N ARG A 268 14.13 19.74 -1.19
CA ARG A 268 12.95 19.52 -0.35
C ARG A 268 13.29 18.70 0.91
N TYR A 269 14.04 17.60 0.77
CA TYR A 269 14.53 16.83 1.91
C TYR A 269 15.41 17.66 2.86
N MET A 270 16.24 18.58 2.34
CA MET A 270 17.06 19.44 3.21
C MET A 270 16.17 20.32 4.09
N LYS A 271 15.08 20.86 3.54
CA LYS A 271 14.11 21.67 4.30
C LYS A 271 13.31 20.84 5.29
N GLU A 272 12.71 19.74 4.83
CA GLU A 272 11.83 18.92 5.67
C GLU A 272 12.55 18.21 6.80
N LEU A 273 13.83 17.84 6.59
CA LEU A 273 14.66 17.21 7.61
C LEU A 273 15.55 18.20 8.36
N ALA A 274 15.46 19.51 8.07
CA ALA A 274 16.30 20.55 8.63
C ALA A 274 17.81 20.22 8.58
N LEU A 275 18.27 19.81 7.39
CA LEU A 275 19.66 19.41 7.13
C LEU A 275 20.47 20.55 6.49
N PRO A 276 21.78 20.64 6.81
CA PRO A 276 22.69 21.58 6.16
C PRO A 276 22.89 21.34 4.66
N MET A 277 23.20 22.40 3.93
CA MET A 277 23.34 22.37 2.46
C MET A 277 24.56 21.57 1.98
N GLU A 278 25.54 21.29 2.83
CA GLU A 278 26.69 20.43 2.56
C GLU A 278 26.25 19.02 2.16
N ILE A 279 25.14 18.54 2.74
CA ILE A 279 24.55 17.24 2.42
C ILE A 279 24.08 17.20 0.97
N TYR A 280 23.54 18.30 0.44
CA TYR A 280 23.12 18.39 -0.96
C TYR A 280 24.28 18.05 -1.92
N GLY A 281 25.42 18.72 -1.73
CA GLY A 281 26.61 18.51 -2.55
C GLY A 281 27.22 17.11 -2.34
N ALA A 282 27.19 16.59 -1.12
CA ALA A 282 27.69 15.27 -0.80
C ALA A 282 26.87 14.15 -1.44
N VAL A 283 25.54 14.25 -1.39
CA VAL A 283 24.62 13.29 -2.02
C VAL A 283 24.82 13.25 -3.52
N ALA A 284 24.94 14.41 -4.18
CA ALA A 284 25.19 14.48 -5.62
C ALA A 284 26.52 13.78 -6.02
N LYS A 285 27.59 14.00 -5.24
CA LYS A 285 28.88 13.32 -5.44
C LYS A 285 28.76 11.81 -5.22
N LEU A 286 28.12 11.39 -4.12
CA LEU A 286 27.97 9.97 -3.77
C LEU A 286 27.10 9.22 -4.78
N ALA A 287 26.02 9.82 -5.26
CA ALA A 287 25.17 9.26 -6.31
C ALA A 287 25.98 8.97 -7.59
N LYS A 288 26.84 9.92 -8.00
CA LYS A 288 27.73 9.74 -9.15
C LYS A 288 28.75 8.62 -8.93
N LEU A 289 29.34 8.52 -7.74
CA LEU A 289 30.30 7.46 -7.41
C LEU A 289 29.65 6.06 -7.43
N LEU A 290 28.43 5.95 -6.92
CA LEU A 290 27.68 4.69 -6.85
C LEU A 290 26.94 4.34 -8.14
N MET A 291 26.94 5.24 -9.13
CA MET A 291 26.23 5.11 -10.40
C MET A 291 24.71 4.91 -10.21
N TYR A 292 24.10 5.68 -9.30
CA TYR A 292 22.65 5.70 -9.15
C TYR A 292 22.01 6.59 -10.20
N THR A 293 21.04 6.05 -10.93
CA THR A 293 20.31 6.74 -12.00
C THR A 293 18.96 7.28 -11.54
N PHE A 294 18.45 6.85 -10.38
CA PHE A 294 17.12 7.19 -9.85
C PHE A 294 15.98 6.90 -10.84
N THR A 295 16.14 5.86 -11.65
CA THR A 295 15.14 5.37 -12.61
C THR A 295 14.57 4.04 -12.14
N TYR A 296 13.30 3.78 -12.43
CA TYR A 296 12.76 2.45 -12.25
C TYR A 296 13.51 1.46 -13.15
N PRO A 297 13.88 0.27 -12.64
CA PRO A 297 14.65 -0.67 -13.43
C PRO A 297 13.80 -1.36 -14.49
N THR A 298 14.46 -1.72 -15.60
CA THR A 298 13.87 -2.42 -16.74
C THR A 298 13.65 -3.91 -16.46
N LYS A 299 12.70 -4.56 -17.13
CA LYS A 299 12.42 -6.01 -16.95
C LYS A 299 13.64 -6.92 -17.04
N ALA A 300 14.58 -6.63 -17.94
CA ALA A 300 15.80 -7.43 -18.11
C ALA A 300 16.67 -7.47 -16.84
N ALA A 301 16.55 -6.47 -15.97
CA ALA A 301 17.40 -6.29 -14.80
C ALA A 301 16.82 -6.89 -13.50
N VAL A 302 15.51 -7.19 -13.43
CA VAL A 302 14.84 -7.47 -12.16
C VAL A 302 14.15 -8.83 -12.14
N LYS A 303 14.65 -9.73 -11.27
CA LYS A 303 13.98 -11.00 -10.93
C LYS A 303 13.14 -10.92 -9.65
N ARG A 304 13.43 -9.96 -8.75
CA ARG A 304 12.71 -9.70 -7.49
C ARG A 304 12.86 -8.22 -7.13
N LEU A 305 11.79 -7.60 -6.64
CA LEU A 305 11.83 -6.24 -6.10
C LEU A 305 12.76 -6.22 -4.88
N ARG A 306 13.88 -5.50 -4.99
CA ARG A 306 14.69 -5.15 -3.82
C ARG A 306 14.42 -3.70 -3.45
N VAL A 307 14.60 -3.38 -2.17
CA VAL A 307 14.47 -1.99 -1.71
C VAL A 307 15.45 -1.06 -2.44
N THR A 308 16.63 -1.57 -2.83
CA THR A 308 17.63 -0.82 -3.60
C THR A 308 17.20 -0.45 -5.02
N ASP A 309 16.19 -1.12 -5.55
CA ASP A 309 15.69 -0.90 -6.91
C ASP A 309 14.66 0.25 -6.94
N ILE A 310 14.17 0.70 -5.78
CA ILE A 310 13.23 1.81 -5.63
C ILE A 310 14.00 3.15 -5.69
N PRO A 311 13.68 4.06 -6.62
CA PRO A 311 14.36 5.35 -6.75
C PRO A 311 14.31 6.22 -5.48
N ASP A 312 13.13 6.33 -4.83
CA ASP A 312 12.97 7.09 -3.59
C ASP A 312 13.87 6.54 -2.47
N ALA A 313 13.98 5.21 -2.38
CA ALA A 313 14.86 4.53 -1.43
C ALA A 313 16.35 4.77 -1.73
N GLN A 314 16.74 4.83 -3.00
CA GLN A 314 18.11 5.21 -3.38
C GLN A 314 18.43 6.63 -2.91
N LEU A 315 17.54 7.59 -3.16
CA LEU A 315 17.76 9.00 -2.80
C LEU A 315 17.85 9.19 -1.29
N VAL A 316 16.85 8.70 -0.54
CA VAL A 316 16.85 8.87 0.92
C VAL A 316 17.97 8.08 1.60
N SER A 317 18.35 6.90 1.08
CA SER A 317 19.48 6.15 1.66
C SER A 317 20.81 6.88 1.47
N LEU A 318 21.03 7.55 0.32
CA LEU A 318 22.18 8.41 0.14
C LEU A 318 22.20 9.58 1.14
N ILE A 319 21.05 10.24 1.34
CA ILE A 319 20.92 11.33 2.32
C ILE A 319 21.32 10.84 3.71
N VAL A 320 20.75 9.72 4.16
CA VAL A 320 21.05 9.15 5.48
C VAL A 320 22.52 8.75 5.59
N VAL A 321 23.13 8.15 4.56
CA VAL A 321 24.56 7.83 4.56
C VAL A 321 25.41 9.09 4.68
N CYS A 322 25.11 10.14 3.92
CA CYS A 322 25.81 11.43 4.01
C CYS A 322 25.65 12.08 5.39
N VAL A 323 24.44 12.05 5.96
CA VAL A 323 24.18 12.52 7.32
C VAL A 323 25.00 11.74 8.33
N LYS A 324 25.07 10.41 8.24
CA LYS A 324 25.91 9.59 9.14
C LYS A 324 27.41 9.87 8.97
N LEU A 325 27.85 10.27 7.78
CA LEU A 325 29.25 10.59 7.51
C LEU A 325 29.65 11.96 8.08
N PHE A 326 28.78 12.96 7.96
CA PHE A 326 29.07 14.34 8.38
C PHE A 326 28.63 14.62 9.83
N TYR A 327 27.46 14.12 10.21
CA TYR A 327 26.79 14.35 11.49
C TYR A 327 26.38 13.00 12.13
N PRO A 328 27.33 12.18 12.61
CA PRO A 328 27.01 10.89 13.19
C PRO A 328 26.12 11.02 14.43
N PHE A 329 25.24 10.03 14.66
CA PHE A 329 24.33 9.96 15.82
C PHE A 329 25.01 9.50 17.12
N ASP A 330 26.32 9.72 17.25
CA ASP A 330 27.08 9.34 18.43
C ASP A 330 27.62 10.57 19.16
N ARG A 331 27.96 10.39 20.44
CA ARG A 331 28.55 11.45 21.28
C ARG A 331 30.08 11.53 21.14
N ILE A 332 30.63 11.03 20.01
CA ILE A 332 32.08 10.93 19.82
C ILE A 332 32.58 12.17 19.10
N GLN A 333 33.44 12.94 19.77
CA GLN A 333 34.08 14.10 19.15
C GLN A 333 35.09 13.67 18.09
N ARG A 334 34.99 14.29 16.91
CA ARG A 334 35.89 14.06 15.78
C ARG A 334 36.49 15.40 15.36
N TYR A 335 37.78 15.39 15.01
CA TYR A 335 38.51 16.61 14.70
C TYR A 335 38.88 16.64 13.21
N PRO A 336 38.32 17.57 12.42
CA PRO A 336 38.68 17.74 11.01
C PRO A 336 40.15 18.15 10.86
N SER A 337 40.74 17.85 9.71
CA SER A 337 42.14 18.20 9.41
C SER A 337 42.27 19.61 8.83
N THR A 338 41.23 20.07 8.13
CA THR A 338 41.14 21.40 7.50
C THR A 338 39.80 22.08 7.79
N ASP A 339 39.78 23.42 7.89
CA ASP A 339 38.54 24.20 8.08
C ASP A 339 37.51 24.01 6.95
N GLY A 340 37.95 23.62 5.75
CA GLY A 340 37.08 23.38 4.60
C GLY A 340 36.42 22.00 4.55
N GLU A 341 36.61 21.15 5.56
CA GLU A 341 35.99 19.83 5.61
C GLU A 341 34.49 19.97 5.95
N PRO A 342 33.57 19.41 5.12
CA PRO A 342 32.13 19.54 5.37
C PRO A 342 31.67 18.84 6.66
N ALA A 343 32.46 17.88 7.16
CA ALA A 343 32.25 17.23 8.45
C ALA A 343 32.91 17.96 9.63
N GLY A 344 33.24 19.24 9.44
CA GLY A 344 33.75 20.13 10.48
C GLY A 344 32.66 20.71 11.38
N ALA A 345 31.40 20.71 10.96
CA ALA A 345 30.27 21.11 11.80
C ALA A 345 29.66 19.91 12.55
N ASN A 346 29.15 20.15 13.75
CA ASN A 346 28.36 19.21 14.53
C ASN A 346 26.90 19.66 14.57
N MET A 347 26.00 18.70 14.40
CA MET A 347 24.58 18.89 14.60
C MET A 347 24.18 18.38 15.98
N ASP A 348 23.45 19.21 16.73
CA ASP A 348 22.83 18.81 17.98
C ASP A 348 21.52 18.08 17.69
N TRP A 349 21.55 16.76 17.88
CA TRP A 349 20.41 15.89 17.62
C TRP A 349 19.29 16.01 18.65
N GLU A 350 19.58 16.45 19.88
CA GLU A 350 18.57 16.67 20.92
C GLU A 350 17.73 17.90 20.56
N VAL A 351 18.39 18.99 20.15
CA VAL A 351 17.75 20.20 19.60
C VAL A 351 16.96 19.88 18.32
N TRP A 352 17.51 19.06 17.43
CA TRP A 352 16.83 18.64 16.22
C TRP A 352 15.53 17.89 16.54
N GLU A 353 15.55 16.99 17.53
CA GLU A 353 14.37 16.24 17.95
C GLU A 353 13.32 17.12 18.62
N GLU A 354 13.73 18.06 19.48
CA GLU A 354 12.85 19.04 20.11
C GLU A 354 12.16 19.97 19.08
N SER A 355 12.92 20.51 18.14
CA SER A 355 12.39 21.40 17.09
C SER A 355 11.43 20.66 16.14
N THR A 356 11.75 19.40 15.82
CA THR A 356 10.87 18.52 15.03
C THR A 356 9.57 18.24 15.77
N SER A 357 9.66 17.92 17.06
CA SER A 357 8.48 17.67 17.91
C SER A 357 7.62 18.91 18.07
N THR A 358 8.24 20.09 18.19
CA THR A 358 7.54 21.38 18.25
C THR A 358 6.79 21.66 16.96
N LEU A 359 7.40 21.41 15.80
CA LEU A 359 6.74 21.57 14.50
C LEU A 359 5.53 20.64 14.37
N LYS A 360 5.65 19.36 14.77
CA LYS A 360 4.52 18.43 14.74
C LYS A 360 3.36 18.90 15.61
N LYS A 361 3.64 19.33 16.84
CA LYS A 361 2.63 19.90 17.75
C LYS A 361 1.96 21.17 17.21
N LEU A 362 2.65 21.95 16.37
CA LEU A 362 2.06 23.10 15.69
C LEU A 362 1.15 22.68 14.51
N MET A 363 1.41 21.51 13.92
CA MET A 363 0.60 20.96 12.83
C MET A 363 -0.59 20.13 13.35
N GLU A 364 -0.50 19.60 14.57
CA GLU A 364 -1.56 18.86 15.25
C GLU A 364 -2.49 19.81 16.00
N VAL A 365 -3.80 19.52 15.97
CA VAL A 365 -4.77 20.27 16.78
C VAL A 365 -4.79 19.67 18.19
N PRO A 366 -4.54 20.46 19.25
CA PRO A 366 -4.51 19.95 20.61
C PRO A 366 -5.83 19.27 21.00
N GLY A 367 -5.74 18.03 21.47
CA GLY A 367 -6.90 17.26 21.94
C GLY A 367 -7.73 16.59 20.84
N GLN A 368 -7.33 16.69 19.57
CA GLN A 368 -7.95 15.95 18.48
C GLN A 368 -7.12 14.73 18.07
N LEU A 369 -7.78 13.58 17.90
CA LEU A 369 -7.16 12.40 17.30
C LEU A 369 -7.07 12.55 15.78
N ASN A 370 -5.91 12.21 15.22
CA ASN A 370 -5.77 12.15 13.77
C ASN A 370 -6.46 10.91 13.19
N ILE A 371 -6.96 10.97 11.95
CA ILE A 371 -7.57 9.81 11.27
C ILE A 371 -6.64 8.58 11.27
N ARG A 372 -5.33 8.82 11.16
CA ARG A 372 -4.32 7.77 11.28
C ARG A 372 -4.36 7.07 12.63
N GLU A 373 -4.32 7.85 13.70
CA GLU A 373 -4.31 7.35 15.07
C GLU A 373 -5.60 6.57 15.33
N MET A 374 -6.74 7.12 14.91
CA MET A 374 -8.05 6.45 15.01
C MET A 374 -8.09 5.09 14.30
N MET A 375 -7.46 4.97 13.12
CA MET A 375 -7.37 3.70 12.40
C MET A 375 -6.34 2.72 13.00
N GLU A 376 -5.30 3.22 13.69
CA GLU A 376 -4.23 2.41 14.30
C GLU A 376 -4.54 2.04 15.77
N LEU A 377 -5.59 2.62 16.39
CA LEU A 377 -5.99 2.35 17.77
C LEU A 377 -6.16 0.86 18.04
N GLN A 378 -5.44 0.34 19.03
CA GLN A 378 -5.62 -1.01 19.53
C GLN A 378 -6.44 -1.05 20.81
N GLU A 379 -6.95 -2.23 21.19
CA GLU A 379 -7.73 -2.44 22.40
C GLU A 379 -7.04 -1.93 23.68
N LYS A 380 -5.70 -1.97 23.71
CA LYS A 380 -4.88 -1.51 24.83
C LYS A 380 -4.85 0.01 24.96
N ASP A 381 -4.99 0.72 23.85
CA ASP A 381 -4.84 2.18 23.79
C ASP A 381 -6.12 2.89 24.24
N ILE A 382 -7.27 2.20 24.21
CA ILE A 382 -8.58 2.69 24.66
C ILE A 382 -8.51 3.20 26.11
N PHE A 383 -7.74 2.53 26.98
CA PHE A 383 -7.60 2.93 28.39
C PHE A 383 -6.83 4.24 28.60
N SER A 384 -6.13 4.72 27.57
CA SER A 384 -5.35 5.96 27.63
C SER A 384 -6.07 7.17 27.03
N LEU A 385 -7.21 6.95 26.37
CA LEU A 385 -7.98 8.02 25.73
C LEU A 385 -8.74 8.86 26.77
N SER A 386 -8.76 10.17 26.57
CA SER A 386 -9.65 11.06 27.33
C SER A 386 -11.12 10.87 26.93
N GLY A 387 -12.05 11.36 27.75
CA GLY A 387 -13.49 11.37 27.42
C GLY A 387 -13.77 11.98 26.05
N ASP A 388 -13.22 13.18 25.80
CA ASP A 388 -13.39 13.88 24.52
C ASP A 388 -12.79 13.12 23.34
N GLN A 389 -11.64 12.45 23.54
CA GLN A 389 -11.01 11.64 22.50
C GLN A 389 -11.82 10.36 22.18
N MET A 390 -12.48 9.77 23.18
CA MET A 390 -13.39 8.65 22.95
C MET A 390 -14.62 9.11 22.16
N ASP A 391 -15.21 10.26 22.51
CA ASP A 391 -16.34 10.81 21.77
C ASP A 391 -15.96 11.13 20.31
N GLN A 392 -14.79 11.72 20.09
CA GLN A 392 -14.22 11.93 18.75
C GLN A 392 -14.06 10.63 17.97
N TYR A 393 -13.55 9.57 18.61
CA TYR A 393 -13.41 8.27 17.98
C TYR A 393 -14.77 7.65 17.61
N LEU A 394 -15.77 7.76 18.49
CA LEU A 394 -17.11 7.25 18.25
C LEU A 394 -17.83 8.02 17.13
N ASP A 395 -17.70 9.35 17.10
CA ASP A 395 -18.23 10.20 16.02
C ASP A 395 -17.56 9.90 14.67
N TRP A 396 -16.23 9.76 14.68
CA TRP A 396 -15.48 9.31 13.51
C TRP A 396 -15.95 7.92 13.07
N TYR A 397 -16.14 6.97 13.99
CA TYR A 397 -16.58 5.62 13.68
C TYR A 397 -17.99 5.62 13.09
N GLN A 398 -18.91 6.41 13.65
CA GLN A 398 -20.25 6.61 13.13
C GLN A 398 -20.20 7.12 11.68
N LYS A 399 -19.46 8.20 11.41
CA LYS A 399 -19.36 8.78 10.06
C LYS A 399 -18.54 7.92 9.08
N THR A 400 -17.70 7.02 9.60
CA THR A 400 -16.77 6.23 8.80
C THR A 400 -17.30 4.85 8.46
N TRP A 401 -17.92 4.15 9.41
CA TRP A 401 -18.26 2.73 9.28
C TRP A 401 -19.76 2.45 9.32
N VAL A 402 -20.59 3.40 9.76
CA VAL A 402 -22.05 3.21 9.79
C VAL A 402 -22.65 3.63 8.45
N ASP A 403 -23.10 2.65 7.67
CA ASP A 403 -23.79 2.89 6.39
C ASP A 403 -25.28 3.15 6.65
N GLU A 404 -25.68 4.42 6.57
CA GLU A 404 -27.08 4.83 6.76
C GLU A 404 -28.01 4.27 5.67
N THR A 405 -27.48 3.96 4.48
CA THR A 405 -28.31 3.53 3.33
C THR A 405 -28.86 2.12 3.47
N ILE A 406 -28.22 1.27 4.28
CA ILE A 406 -28.69 -0.09 4.60
C ILE A 406 -29.95 -0.02 5.50
N ARG A 407 -30.14 1.07 6.24
CA ARG A 407 -31.27 1.23 7.18
C ARG A 407 -32.62 1.40 6.48
N GLU A 408 -32.64 1.74 5.20
CA GLU A 408 -33.86 2.17 4.51
C GLU A 408 -34.57 1.09 3.68
N LYS A 409 -33.92 -0.04 3.39
CA LYS A 409 -34.37 -0.94 2.30
C LYS A 409 -35.05 -2.25 2.71
N ASP A 410 -34.92 -2.69 3.97
CA ASP A 410 -35.52 -3.96 4.38
C ASP A 410 -37.01 -3.84 4.71
N LYS A 411 -37.79 -4.92 4.53
CA LYS A 411 -39.21 -4.99 4.95
C LYS A 411 -39.38 -4.77 6.47
N ASP A 412 -38.34 -5.08 7.25
CA ASP A 412 -38.23 -4.77 8.69
C ASP A 412 -37.58 -3.41 8.98
N SER A 413 -37.39 -2.55 7.96
CA SER A 413 -36.81 -1.21 8.11
C SER A 413 -37.59 -0.39 9.13
N ASN A 414 -38.91 -0.52 9.20
CA ASN A 414 -39.71 0.19 10.20
C ASN A 414 -39.46 -0.30 11.63
N PHE A 415 -39.35 -1.61 11.86
CA PHE A 415 -39.00 -2.14 13.19
C PHE A 415 -37.58 -1.75 13.60
N ARG A 416 -36.61 -1.82 12.69
CA ARG A 416 -35.23 -1.39 12.96
C ARG A 416 -35.12 0.12 13.18
N LYS A 417 -35.81 0.92 12.38
CA LYS A 417 -35.92 2.38 12.59
C LYS A 417 -36.50 2.68 13.96
N GLU A 418 -37.58 2.02 14.34
CA GLU A 418 -38.19 2.20 15.66
C GLU A 418 -37.25 1.75 16.80
N LEU A 419 -36.56 0.64 16.64
CA LEU A 419 -35.55 0.16 17.60
C LEU A 419 -34.37 1.14 17.73
N PHE A 420 -33.88 1.69 16.62
CA PHE A 420 -32.84 2.72 16.65
C PHE A 420 -33.35 4.06 17.21
N ASN A 421 -34.64 4.39 17.02
CA ASN A 421 -35.25 5.58 17.60
C ASN A 421 -35.39 5.48 19.12
N GLN A 422 -35.41 4.27 19.70
CA GLN A 422 -35.34 4.08 21.16
C GLN A 422 -33.99 4.50 21.74
N PHE A 423 -32.92 4.47 20.93
CA PHE A 423 -31.57 4.87 21.30
C PHE A 423 -31.00 5.82 20.24
N PRO A 424 -31.54 7.06 20.15
CA PRO A 424 -31.16 7.99 19.10
C PRO A 424 -29.68 8.33 19.26
N ILE A 425 -28.91 8.06 18.22
CA ILE A 425 -27.54 8.56 18.12
C ILE A 425 -27.66 10.02 17.72
N GLY A 426 -27.20 10.93 18.57
CA GLY A 426 -27.20 12.36 18.26
C GLY A 426 -26.45 12.66 16.96
N PRO A 427 -26.64 13.84 16.35
CA PRO A 427 -25.75 14.27 15.29
C PRO A 427 -24.32 14.27 15.83
N PRO A 428 -23.34 13.78 15.06
CA PRO A 428 -21.96 13.77 15.52
C PRO A 428 -21.55 15.20 15.86
N VAL A 429 -20.95 15.38 17.03
CA VAL A 429 -20.44 16.67 17.51
C VAL A 429 -19.26 17.09 16.62
N TYR A 430 -18.46 16.11 16.19
CA TYR A 430 -17.30 16.31 15.32
C TYR A 430 -17.57 15.86 13.88
N ARG A 431 -17.20 16.69 12.91
CA ARG A 431 -17.28 16.38 11.48
C ARG A 431 -15.97 15.74 10.99
N LEU A 432 -16.02 14.91 9.94
CA LEU A 432 -14.79 14.40 9.27
C LEU A 432 -13.80 15.52 8.88
N GLU A 433 -14.32 16.69 8.52
CA GLU A 433 -13.53 17.87 8.23
C GLU A 433 -12.75 18.37 9.46
N ASP A 434 -13.27 18.13 10.66
CA ASP A 434 -12.67 18.52 11.94
C ASP A 434 -11.56 17.55 12.38
N PHE A 435 -11.51 16.32 11.83
CA PHE A 435 -10.43 15.35 12.05
C PHE A 435 -9.30 15.44 11.03
N ARG A 436 -9.47 16.28 9.99
CA ARG A 436 -8.38 16.59 9.08
C ARG A 436 -7.49 17.62 9.73
N ALA A 437 -6.18 17.51 9.48
CA ALA A 437 -5.30 18.62 9.74
C ALA A 437 -5.91 19.86 9.06
N PRO A 438 -5.98 21.02 9.74
CA PRO A 438 -6.53 22.22 9.13
C PRO A 438 -5.87 22.43 7.77
N ASP A 439 -6.62 22.94 6.79
CA ASP A 439 -6.04 23.45 5.53
C ASP A 439 -5.18 24.67 5.90
N MET A 440 -3.99 24.39 6.44
CA MET A 440 -3.02 25.38 6.84
C MET A 440 -2.51 26.03 5.57
N ASP A 441 -2.46 27.36 5.57
CA ASP A 441 -1.87 28.09 4.46
C ASP A 441 -0.47 27.52 4.18
N ALA A 442 -0.24 27.11 2.93
CA ALA A 442 1.05 26.56 2.50
C ALA A 442 2.20 27.53 2.83
N ALA A 443 1.93 28.84 2.81
CA ALA A 443 2.88 29.87 3.23
C ALA A 443 3.22 29.78 4.72
N TYR A 444 2.25 29.52 5.59
CA TYR A 444 2.47 29.34 7.02
C TYR A 444 3.29 28.09 7.31
N VAL A 445 2.95 26.95 6.69
CA VAL A 445 3.71 25.70 6.83
C VAL A 445 5.16 25.89 6.38
N GLN A 446 5.36 26.57 5.25
CA GLN A 446 6.69 26.89 4.75
C GLN A 446 7.47 27.80 5.71
N ALA A 447 6.83 28.79 6.31
CA ALA A 447 7.45 29.67 7.30
C ALA A 447 7.86 28.89 8.57
N ALA A 448 7.01 28.00 9.06
CA ALA A 448 7.30 27.14 10.21
C ALA A 448 8.46 26.18 9.94
N GLN A 449 8.50 25.56 8.74
CA GLN A 449 9.63 24.74 8.31
C GLN A 449 10.92 25.55 8.25
N THR A 450 10.88 26.77 7.68
CA THR A 450 12.05 27.64 7.59
C THR A 450 12.57 28.03 8.98
N LYS A 451 11.67 28.38 9.89
CA LYS A 451 12.02 28.66 11.29
C LYS A 451 12.69 27.46 11.96
N ARG A 452 12.19 26.23 11.74
CA ARG A 452 12.84 25.01 12.26
C ARG A 452 14.28 24.88 11.72
N VAL A 453 14.50 25.16 10.43
CA VAL A 453 15.85 25.14 9.86
C VAL A 453 16.74 26.17 10.56
N GLU A 454 16.26 27.39 10.79
CA GLU A 454 16.97 28.44 11.51
C GLU A 454 17.30 28.03 12.96
N ASP A 455 16.33 27.47 13.68
CA ASP A 455 16.49 27.03 15.07
C ASP A 455 17.54 25.91 15.20
N VAL A 456 17.55 24.95 14.27
CA VAL A 456 18.54 23.86 14.25
C VAL A 456 19.92 24.39 13.86
N HIS A 457 20.00 25.20 12.80
CA HIS A 457 21.28 25.67 12.27
C HIS A 457 21.96 26.70 13.19
N SER A 458 21.20 27.54 13.90
CA SER A 458 21.74 28.51 14.85
C SER A 458 22.46 27.87 16.05
N LYS A 459 22.09 26.63 16.38
CA LYS A 459 22.69 25.84 17.47
C LYS A 459 23.77 24.87 17.00
N MET A 460 24.11 24.85 15.71
CA MET A 460 25.23 24.05 15.20
C MET A 460 26.56 24.62 15.70
N SER A 461 27.50 23.72 16.01
CA SER A 461 28.82 24.09 16.51
C SER A 461 29.92 23.60 15.58
N GLY A 462 30.99 24.38 15.44
CA GLY A 462 32.18 23.98 14.71
C GLY A 462 33.10 23.11 15.59
N ASN A 463 33.62 22.02 15.02
CA ASN A 463 34.70 21.26 15.62
C ASN A 463 36.02 22.01 15.49
N ARG A 464 36.87 21.87 16.51
CA ARG A 464 38.24 22.38 16.47
C ARG A 464 39.05 21.63 15.41
N VAL A 465 39.69 22.38 14.51
CA VAL A 465 40.60 21.80 13.52
C VAL A 465 41.90 21.36 14.18
N VAL A 466 42.34 20.12 13.87
CA VAL A 466 43.62 19.58 14.33
C VAL A 466 44.41 19.11 13.10
N ALA A 467 45.39 19.91 12.68
CA ALA A 467 46.23 19.60 11.53
C ALA A 467 46.96 18.25 11.70
N GLU A 468 47.15 17.53 10.59
CA GLU A 468 47.73 16.18 10.56
C GLU A 468 49.12 16.09 11.21
N LYS A 469 49.93 17.15 11.10
CA LYS A 469 51.27 17.25 11.71
C LYS A 469 51.26 17.27 13.23
N ASN A 470 50.15 17.67 13.84
CA ASN A 470 49.98 17.76 15.29
C ASN A 470 49.16 16.59 15.84
N ALA A 471 48.91 15.56 15.02
CA ALA A 471 48.04 14.49 15.39
C ALA A 471 48.73 13.52 16.37
N ILE A 472 48.32 13.53 17.64
CA ILE A 472 48.61 12.46 18.59
C ILE A 472 47.90 11.18 18.09
N ASN A 473 48.52 10.00 18.30
CA ASN A 473 48.13 8.68 17.76
C ASN A 473 46.67 8.20 17.97
N ASP A 474 45.78 8.98 18.61
CA ASP A 474 44.38 8.60 18.90
C ASP A 474 43.34 9.67 18.48
N ILE A 475 43.68 10.59 17.58
CA ILE A 475 42.71 11.58 17.08
C ILE A 475 41.73 10.92 16.11
N LYS A 476 40.47 10.89 16.53
CA LYS A 476 39.36 10.43 15.69
C LYS A 476 39.03 11.46 14.63
N ARG A 477 39.20 11.07 13.36
CA ARG A 477 38.86 11.90 12.20
C ARG A 477 37.39 11.75 11.82
N PRO A 478 36.79 12.76 11.14
CA PRO A 478 35.50 12.59 10.50
C PRO A 478 35.44 11.33 9.62
N GLY A 479 34.35 10.58 9.70
CA GLY A 479 34.21 9.28 9.03
C GLY A 479 34.88 8.08 9.72
N SER A 480 35.68 8.29 10.78
CA SER A 480 36.18 7.19 11.61
C SER A 480 35.10 6.60 12.52
N GLN A 481 35.24 5.31 12.86
CA GLN A 481 34.28 4.57 13.70
C GLN A 481 32.84 4.58 13.17
N TYR A 482 32.67 4.53 11.84
CA TYR A 482 31.37 4.47 11.20
C TYR A 482 30.61 3.20 11.62
N LYS A 483 29.40 3.36 12.17
CA LYS A 483 28.55 2.25 12.63
C LYS A 483 27.55 1.84 11.55
N HIS A 484 27.46 0.55 11.27
CA HIS A 484 26.45 -0.03 10.39
C HIS A 484 25.27 -0.51 11.23
N TYR A 485 24.05 -0.15 10.83
CA TYR A 485 22.82 -0.63 11.47
C TYR A 485 22.13 -1.60 10.52
N ARG A 486 21.90 -2.83 10.96
CA ARG A 486 21.24 -3.86 10.17
C ARG A 486 19.77 -4.01 10.54
N ARG A 487 19.41 -3.72 11.78
CA ARG A 487 18.05 -3.86 12.30
C ARG A 487 17.58 -2.56 12.95
N GLU A 488 16.27 -2.34 12.93
CA GLU A 488 15.66 -1.18 13.59
C GLU A 488 15.97 -1.12 15.10
N SER A 489 16.06 -2.28 15.75
CA SER A 489 16.42 -2.39 17.17
C SER A 489 17.83 -1.91 17.51
N GLU A 490 18.72 -1.79 16.52
CA GLU A 490 20.10 -1.35 16.70
C GLU A 490 20.24 0.18 16.60
N LEU A 491 19.18 0.89 16.21
CA LEU A 491 19.18 2.35 16.09
C LEU A 491 19.15 3.01 17.48
N PRO A 492 20.12 3.90 17.78
CA PRO A 492 20.01 4.84 18.91
C PRO A 492 18.74 5.67 18.83
N ASP A 493 18.28 6.24 19.94
CA ASP A 493 17.00 6.95 20.01
C ASP A 493 16.93 8.14 19.04
N SER A 494 17.96 8.99 19.01
CA SER A 494 18.07 10.10 18.06
C SER A 494 18.11 9.65 16.60
N ALA A 495 18.83 8.55 16.31
CA ALA A 495 18.86 7.96 14.99
C ALA A 495 17.49 7.40 14.60
N ARG A 496 16.78 6.77 15.54
CA ARG A 496 15.44 6.23 15.32
C ARG A 496 14.44 7.35 15.01
N ALA A 497 14.49 8.46 15.74
CA ALA A 497 13.69 9.64 15.46
C ALA A 497 13.96 10.17 14.04
N PHE A 498 15.23 10.34 13.67
CA PHE A 498 15.61 10.78 12.33
C PHE A 498 15.17 9.81 11.22
N TYR A 499 15.38 8.51 11.40
CA TYR A 499 14.97 7.49 10.43
C TYR A 499 13.44 7.44 10.29
N LYS A 500 12.67 7.67 11.37
CA LYS A 500 11.20 7.77 11.31
C LYS A 500 10.75 8.94 10.44
N GLU A 501 11.35 10.12 10.61
CA GLU A 501 11.02 11.30 9.79
C GLU A 501 11.43 11.09 8.32
N ALA A 502 12.65 10.62 8.07
CA ALA A 502 13.13 10.35 6.72
C ALA A 502 12.27 9.27 6.01
N ALA A 503 11.84 8.25 6.75
CA ALA A 503 10.92 7.22 6.27
C ALA A 503 9.54 7.80 5.93
N LYS A 504 8.99 8.66 6.80
CA LYS A 504 7.72 9.36 6.57
C LYS A 504 7.77 10.18 5.28
N THR A 505 8.76 11.09 5.13
CA THR A 505 8.90 11.94 3.94
C THR A 505 9.10 11.13 2.65
N SER A 506 9.84 10.02 2.70
CA SER A 506 10.08 9.17 1.52
C SER A 506 8.93 8.19 1.21
N GLY A 507 8.00 7.97 2.13
CA GLY A 507 6.96 6.95 1.98
C GLY A 507 7.50 5.53 2.07
N LEU A 508 8.52 5.31 2.90
CA LEU A 508 9.07 4.00 3.22
C LEU A 508 8.67 3.62 4.65
N SER A 509 8.66 2.32 4.94
CA SER A 509 8.67 1.89 6.35
C SER A 509 10.08 2.03 6.93
N VAL A 510 10.20 2.19 8.25
CA VAL A 510 11.51 2.29 8.92
C VAL A 510 12.38 1.06 8.60
N LYS A 511 11.79 -0.13 8.62
CA LYS A 511 12.45 -1.39 8.21
C LYS A 511 12.98 -1.32 6.78
N MET A 512 12.20 -0.80 5.82
CA MET A 512 12.65 -0.63 4.44
C MET A 512 13.82 0.37 4.37
N LEU A 513 13.74 1.50 5.07
CA LEU A 513 14.79 2.51 5.08
C LEU A 513 16.10 1.97 5.66
N VAL A 514 16.06 1.27 6.81
CA VAL A 514 17.25 0.64 7.41
C VAL A 514 17.91 -0.33 6.43
N ASN A 515 17.11 -1.17 5.78
CA ASN A 515 17.62 -2.09 4.75
C ASN A 515 18.24 -1.32 3.56
N ALA A 516 17.58 -0.29 3.06
CA ALA A 516 18.08 0.53 1.94
C ALA A 516 19.44 1.15 2.28
N VAL A 517 19.55 1.74 3.46
CA VAL A 517 20.78 2.36 3.97
C VAL A 517 21.88 1.32 4.10
N PHE A 518 21.61 0.17 4.72
CA PHE A 518 22.60 -0.91 4.86
C PHE A 518 23.14 -1.39 3.51
N PHE A 519 22.27 -1.54 2.50
CA PHE A 519 22.72 -1.94 1.15
C PHE A 519 23.53 -0.84 0.46
N THR A 520 23.14 0.43 0.59
CA THR A 520 23.91 1.56 0.06
C THR A 520 25.29 1.64 0.73
N GLU A 521 25.37 1.50 2.06
CA GLU A 521 26.64 1.44 2.80
C GLU A 521 27.55 0.32 2.31
N ARG A 522 27.00 -0.89 2.12
CA ARG A 522 27.76 -2.02 1.57
C ARG A 522 28.28 -1.74 0.16
N ARG A 523 27.53 -0.98 -0.65
CA ARG A 523 27.96 -0.56 -1.99
C ARG A 523 29.11 0.44 -1.90
N VAL A 524 29.04 1.40 -0.98
CA VAL A 524 30.13 2.35 -0.67
C VAL A 524 31.40 1.61 -0.23
N GLN A 525 31.27 0.64 0.68
CA GLN A 525 32.40 -0.16 1.14
C GLN A 525 33.09 -0.90 -0.01
N ARG A 526 32.32 -1.60 -0.85
CA ARG A 526 32.85 -2.31 -2.03
C ARG A 526 33.54 -1.37 -3.02
N TRP A 527 32.98 -0.18 -3.22
CA TRP A 527 33.59 0.85 -4.05
C TRP A 527 34.95 1.27 -3.46
N GLY A 528 35.01 1.57 -2.16
CA GLY A 528 36.24 1.95 -1.48
C GLY A 528 37.32 0.85 -1.49
N GLU A 529 36.94 -0.42 -1.29
CA GLU A 529 37.85 -1.57 -1.41
C GLU A 529 38.39 -1.72 -2.84
N SER A 530 37.57 -1.45 -3.85
CA SER A 530 37.99 -1.50 -5.25
C SER A 530 38.96 -0.37 -5.60
N GLN A 531 38.73 0.83 -5.05
CA GLN A 531 39.62 1.97 -5.22
C GLN A 531 40.99 1.73 -4.58
N ARG A 532 41.03 1.25 -3.33
CA ARG A 532 42.29 0.90 -2.65
C ARG A 532 43.07 -0.20 -3.39
N ARG A 533 42.36 -1.18 -3.96
CA ARG A 533 42.99 -2.23 -4.79
C ARG A 533 43.57 -1.65 -6.08
N TRP A 534 42.89 -0.69 -6.71
CA TRP A 534 43.39 0.00 -7.89
C TRP A 534 44.63 0.86 -7.57
N GLU A 535 44.62 1.60 -6.46
CA GLU A 535 45.75 2.41 -5.99
C GLU A 535 46.99 1.56 -5.69
N ARG A 536 46.83 0.41 -5.02
CA ARG A 536 47.93 -0.54 -4.78
C ARG A 536 48.55 -1.06 -6.08
N LYS A 537 47.72 -1.35 -7.09
CA LYS A 537 48.22 -1.79 -8.40
C LYS A 537 48.99 -0.70 -9.14
N GLN A 538 48.58 0.56 -8.99
CA GLN A 538 49.30 1.70 -9.58
C GLN A 538 50.66 1.91 -8.90
N THR A 539 50.72 1.85 -7.57
CA THR A 539 51.99 2.01 -6.84
C THR A 539 52.94 0.83 -7.05
N GLU A 540 52.43 -0.40 -7.19
CA GLU A 540 53.23 -1.58 -7.56
C GLU A 540 53.71 -1.50 -9.02
N GLY A 541 52.89 -0.99 -9.94
CA GLY A 541 53.26 -0.74 -11.35
C GLY A 541 54.32 0.34 -11.53
N ASP A 542 54.22 1.45 -10.79
CA ASP A 542 55.21 2.52 -10.79
C ASP A 542 56.54 2.09 -10.14
N ASN A 543 56.49 1.25 -9.10
CA ASN A 543 57.70 0.67 -8.52
C ASN A 543 58.36 -0.36 -9.44
N ALA A 544 57.59 -1.12 -10.23
CA ALA A 544 58.15 -2.00 -11.27
C ALA A 544 58.78 -1.20 -12.43
N GLY A 545 58.20 -0.04 -12.78
CA GLY A 545 58.77 0.90 -13.76
C GLY A 545 60.05 1.59 -13.29
N ARG A 546 60.14 1.97 -12.00
CA ARG A 546 61.37 2.54 -11.40
C ARG A 546 62.47 1.51 -11.18
N GLY A 547 62.12 0.26 -10.85
CA GLY A 547 63.07 -0.84 -10.72
C GLY A 547 63.80 -1.19 -12.03
N ASN A 548 63.17 -0.95 -13.18
CA ASN A 548 63.80 -1.14 -14.50
C ASN A 548 64.69 0.04 -14.92
N TYR A 549 64.39 1.27 -14.48
CA TYR A 549 65.29 2.43 -14.71
C TYR A 549 66.55 2.38 -13.83
N GLN A 550 66.47 1.85 -12.60
CA GLN A 550 67.65 1.69 -11.73
C GLN A 550 68.52 0.47 -12.08
N ARG A 551 68.00 -0.53 -12.81
CA ARG A 551 68.81 -1.65 -13.33
C ARG A 551 69.55 -1.34 -14.64
N GLN A 552 69.16 -0.30 -15.38
CA GLN A 552 69.88 0.15 -16.58
C GLN A 552 71.05 1.11 -16.29
N LEU A 553 71.15 1.65 -15.07
CA LEU A 553 72.25 2.52 -14.64
C LEU A 553 73.39 1.78 -13.91
N THR A 554 73.25 0.47 -13.65
CA THR A 554 74.26 -0.36 -12.98
C THR A 554 74.87 -1.46 -13.85
N SER A 555 74.56 -1.50 -15.16
CA SER A 555 75.25 -2.32 -16.15
C SER A 555 76.07 -1.44 -17.10
N VAL A 556 77.27 -1.07 -16.66
CA VAL A 556 78.41 -0.76 -17.53
C VAL A 556 79.13 -2.04 -17.85
#